data_AF-A0A1X6NQ51-F1
#
_entry.id   AF-A0A1X6NQ51-F1
#
_cell.length_a   1.000
_cell.length_b   1.000
_cell.length_c   1.000
_cell.angle_alpha   90.00
_cell.angle_beta   90.00
_cell.angle_gamma   90.00
#
_symmetry.space_group_name_H-M   'P 1'
#
loop_
_entity.id
_entity.type
_entity.pdbx_description
1 polymer ?
#
loop_
_entity_poly.entity_id
_entity_poly.type
_entity_poly.pdbx_seq_one_letter_code
_entity_poly.pdbx_strand_id
1 'polypeptide(L)'
;MVSQSKPPSPQPTASFVPSSSHSDATTTAAAAAAAAAVDARWMRRAVALARRAVGRTRPNPPVGCVILPAPTADAPVPTVPAGEGYHPLAGLRHAEAGALAAAAAAGRPVAGGTAYVTLEPCAHTGRTPPCADALVAAAVARVVVGVLDVDSRVAGRGVARLRAAGVGVDVWDGEEGTAELVAPFFWWKRSGRPYGVLKYAMTLDGRIATDGGDSRWVSGATSRGVVQRLRGGVDAIVVGGNTLRLDDPQLTLREAPGRGVGDPLLGGERPRVPAAAAVADGAAAAAAEEAWLAAPLGAGAQPEAGINDHVRPLRVVVTRNVASLPPAARAFSTPPATVVYTTPDGAASAAAAALIDGGVEVVGLDPLDAGTVADALGERGIMVALWECGGGLAGGAMAAGVVQRVVAFVAPKVVGGGVYGPVGPFGVDAMGGALPLQDVRVERIGDDIMVVGEVGATEPGKGPSG
;
A
#
# COMPACT_ATOMS: atom_id res chain seq x y z
N MET A 1 50.27 -43.27 64.17
CA MET A 1 51.38 -42.74 63.34
C MET A 1 51.14 -41.26 63.13
N VAL A 2 52.19 -40.47 63.38
CA VAL A 2 52.19 -39.01 63.43
C VAL A 2 52.01 -38.43 62.04
N SER A 3 51.20 -37.38 61.89
CA SER A 3 51.56 -36.26 60.99
C SER A 3 50.85 -34.99 61.44
N GLN A 4 51.65 -33.98 61.79
CA GLN A 4 51.21 -32.62 62.07
C GLN A 4 50.88 -31.90 60.76
N SER A 5 49.91 -30.98 60.80
CA SER A 5 49.75 -29.95 59.77
C SER A 5 49.47 -28.58 60.40
N LYS A 6 50.32 -27.64 59.99
CA LYS A 6 50.52 -26.23 60.37
C LYS A 6 49.25 -25.35 60.28
N PRO A 7 49.10 -24.28 61.09
CA PRO A 7 47.98 -23.34 60.96
C PRO A 7 48.20 -22.33 59.81
N PRO A 8 47.12 -21.81 59.19
CA PRO A 8 47.24 -20.89 58.06
C PRO A 8 47.52 -19.44 58.50
N SER A 9 48.25 -18.73 57.65
CA SER A 9 48.57 -17.29 57.74
C SER A 9 47.37 -16.40 57.37
N PRO A 10 47.26 -15.17 57.91
CA PRO A 10 46.13 -14.28 57.66
C PRO A 10 46.18 -13.66 56.25
N GLN A 11 45.02 -13.59 55.61
CA GLN A 11 44.80 -12.97 54.29
C GLN A 11 44.72 -11.43 54.40
N PRO A 12 45.12 -10.67 53.35
CA PRO A 12 45.00 -9.22 53.34
C PRO A 12 43.56 -8.79 53.05
N THR A 13 43.10 -7.73 53.71
CA THR A 13 41.80 -7.10 53.49
C THR A 13 41.76 -6.42 52.12
N ALA A 14 40.96 -6.93 51.19
CA ALA A 14 40.65 -6.24 49.94
C ALA A 14 39.71 -5.06 50.22
N SER A 15 40.15 -3.84 49.88
CA SER A 15 39.28 -2.67 49.85
C SER A 15 38.30 -2.81 48.68
N PHE A 16 37.02 -2.84 49.00
CA PHE A 16 35.95 -2.82 48.01
C PHE A 16 35.78 -1.38 47.50
N VAL A 17 36.24 -1.11 46.29
CA VAL A 17 35.90 0.12 45.55
C VAL A 17 34.76 -0.25 44.61
N PRO A 18 33.54 0.28 44.77
CA PRO A 18 32.45 -0.05 43.85
C PRO A 18 32.74 0.61 42.48
N SER A 19 32.78 -0.19 41.41
CA SER A 19 32.91 0.35 40.05
C SER A 19 31.56 0.91 39.60
N SER A 20 31.51 2.21 39.36
CA SER A 20 30.31 2.98 39.01
C SER A 20 29.97 2.94 37.51
N SER A 21 30.21 1.84 36.80
CA SER A 21 30.10 1.78 35.33
C SER A 21 28.89 1.00 34.79
N HIS A 22 28.03 0.44 35.65
CA HIS A 22 26.88 -0.37 35.20
C HIS A 22 25.54 0.40 35.16
N SER A 23 25.45 1.60 35.73
CA SER A 23 24.20 2.40 35.75
C SER A 23 23.96 3.21 34.47
N ASP A 24 25.03 3.69 33.82
CA ASP A 24 24.91 4.61 32.66
C ASP A 24 24.46 3.89 31.39
N ALA A 25 25.02 2.71 31.09
CA ALA A 25 24.68 1.95 29.89
C ALA A 25 23.20 1.52 29.84
N THR A 26 22.64 1.14 31.00
CA THR A 26 21.24 0.73 31.13
C THR A 26 20.28 1.93 30.95
N THR A 27 20.70 3.11 31.40
CA THR A 27 19.92 4.35 31.27
C THR A 27 19.91 4.88 29.83
N THR A 28 21.03 4.81 29.12
CA THR A 28 21.12 5.19 27.69
C THR A 28 20.31 4.25 26.79
N ALA A 29 20.32 2.94 27.07
CA ALA A 29 19.52 1.97 26.32
C ALA A 29 18.01 2.17 26.52
N ALA A 30 17.57 2.47 27.74
CA ALA A 30 16.17 2.76 28.03
C ALA A 30 15.68 4.06 27.36
N ALA A 31 16.52 5.11 27.34
CA ALA A 31 16.22 6.36 26.66
C ALA A 31 16.15 6.19 25.14
N ALA A 32 17.06 5.41 24.54
CA ALA A 32 17.03 5.08 23.12
C ALA A 32 15.78 4.26 22.75
N ALA A 33 15.40 3.28 23.57
CA ALA A 33 14.18 2.50 23.37
C ALA A 33 12.92 3.37 23.45
N ALA A 34 12.87 4.32 24.39
CA ALA A 34 11.76 5.27 24.51
C ALA A 34 11.69 6.21 23.28
N ALA A 35 12.82 6.70 22.78
CA ALA A 35 12.89 7.51 21.56
C ALA A 35 12.42 6.71 20.33
N ALA A 36 12.86 5.46 20.19
CA ALA A 36 12.40 4.57 19.12
C ALA A 36 10.90 4.30 19.20
N ALA A 37 10.32 4.15 20.40
CA ALA A 37 8.88 3.96 20.57
C ALA A 37 8.07 5.22 20.17
N VAL A 38 8.62 6.42 20.42
CA VAL A 38 8.05 7.69 19.96
C VAL A 38 8.11 7.77 18.44
N ASP A 39 9.27 7.48 17.85
CA ASP A 39 9.45 7.50 16.40
C ASP A 39 8.48 6.52 15.71
N ALA A 40 8.38 5.31 16.23
CA ALA A 40 7.45 4.28 15.78
C ALA A 40 5.99 4.75 15.81
N ARG A 41 5.58 5.41 16.91
CA ARG A 41 4.22 5.96 17.05
C ARG A 41 3.91 6.97 15.96
N TRP A 42 4.83 7.91 15.71
CA TRP A 42 4.58 8.99 14.75
C TRP A 42 4.78 8.56 13.30
N MET A 43 5.66 7.60 13.05
CA MET A 43 5.74 6.93 11.75
C MET A 43 4.44 6.16 11.43
N ARG A 44 3.87 5.42 12.40
CA ARG A 44 2.52 4.82 12.24
C ARG A 44 1.46 5.85 11.90
N ARG A 45 1.51 7.03 12.54
CA ARG A 45 0.57 8.11 12.24
C ARG A 45 0.77 8.66 10.82
N ALA A 46 2.01 8.87 10.38
CA ALA A 46 2.33 9.30 9.02
C ALA A 46 1.84 8.27 7.99
N VAL A 47 2.05 6.97 8.23
CA VAL A 47 1.50 5.90 7.38
C VAL A 47 -0.03 5.92 7.35
N ALA A 48 -0.69 6.11 8.50
CA ALA A 48 -2.14 6.21 8.55
C ALA A 48 -2.70 7.42 7.77
N LEU A 49 -1.98 8.54 7.74
CA LEU A 49 -2.30 9.70 6.90
C LEU A 49 -2.11 9.38 5.41
N ALA A 50 -0.98 8.76 5.03
CA ALA A 50 -0.69 8.39 3.65
C ALA A 50 -1.74 7.42 3.08
N ARG A 51 -2.21 6.47 3.89
CA ARG A 51 -3.26 5.51 3.52
C ARG A 51 -4.56 6.19 3.08
N ARG A 52 -4.81 7.43 3.50
CA ARG A 52 -5.98 8.20 3.06
C ARG A 52 -5.99 8.54 1.58
N ALA A 53 -4.85 8.40 0.91
CA ALA A 53 -4.72 8.68 -0.51
C ALA A 53 -4.30 7.45 -1.32
N VAL A 54 -4.31 6.25 -0.72
CA VAL A 54 -4.04 5.02 -1.46
C VAL A 54 -5.04 4.86 -2.58
N GLY A 55 -4.49 4.51 -3.75
CA GLY A 55 -5.20 4.53 -5.00
C GLY A 55 -5.82 5.89 -5.22
N ARG A 56 -5.12 7.01 -5.04
CA ARG A 56 -5.56 8.37 -5.46
C ARG A 56 -4.47 9.17 -6.14
N THR A 57 -3.24 8.87 -5.77
CA THR A 57 -2.09 9.70 -6.06
C THR A 57 -1.42 9.41 -7.40
N ARG A 58 -1.82 8.36 -8.16
CA ARG A 58 -1.13 8.02 -9.41
C ARG A 58 -0.98 9.27 -10.31
N PRO A 59 0.20 9.49 -10.92
CA PRO A 59 1.38 8.62 -10.96
C PRO A 59 2.32 8.72 -9.73
N ASN A 60 1.96 9.49 -8.70
CA ASN A 60 2.76 9.71 -7.50
C ASN A 60 2.47 8.65 -6.41
N PRO A 61 3.42 8.39 -5.49
CA PRO A 61 3.19 7.53 -4.35
C PRO A 61 2.25 8.20 -3.32
N PRO A 62 1.50 7.41 -2.53
CA PRO A 62 0.87 7.91 -1.31
C PRO A 62 1.96 8.21 -0.27
N VAL A 63 1.97 9.43 0.25
CA VAL A 63 2.95 9.88 1.25
C VAL A 63 2.22 10.58 2.39
N GLY A 64 2.69 10.38 3.61
CA GLY A 64 2.20 11.05 4.81
C GLY A 64 3.34 11.71 5.57
N CYS A 65 3.03 12.79 6.28
CA CYS A 65 3.98 13.56 7.07
C CYS A 65 3.33 14.04 8.37
N VAL A 66 4.06 13.92 9.48
CA VAL A 66 3.71 14.47 10.78
C VAL A 66 4.87 15.32 11.27
N ILE A 67 4.60 16.52 11.77
CA ILE A 67 5.62 17.39 12.36
C ILE A 67 5.29 17.59 13.83
N LEU A 68 6.22 17.20 14.71
CA LEU A 68 6.18 17.52 16.14
C LEU A 68 6.87 18.85 16.41
N PRO A 69 6.40 19.63 17.39
CA PRO A 69 7.09 20.84 17.84
C PRO A 69 8.43 20.49 18.51
N ALA A 70 9.26 21.49 18.76
CA ALA A 70 10.47 21.33 19.56
C ALA A 70 10.13 20.83 20.98
N PRO A 71 10.92 19.91 21.55
CA PRO A 71 10.82 19.56 22.97
C PRO A 71 11.01 20.81 23.84
N THR A 72 10.28 20.87 24.96
CA THR A 72 10.46 21.92 25.98
C THR A 72 10.79 21.28 27.33
N ALA A 73 11.20 22.08 28.32
CA ALA A 73 11.45 21.59 29.67
C ALA A 73 10.20 20.91 30.28
N ASP A 74 9.02 21.47 30.00
CA ASP A 74 7.73 20.95 30.50
C ASP A 74 7.15 19.83 29.63
N ALA A 75 7.57 19.74 28.37
CA ALA A 75 7.14 18.73 27.41
C ALA A 75 8.35 18.16 26.64
N PRO A 76 9.20 17.36 27.30
CA PRO A 76 10.40 16.79 26.69
C PRO A 76 10.08 15.77 25.59
N VAL A 77 8.87 15.20 25.58
CA VAL A 77 8.35 14.36 24.51
C VAL A 77 7.02 14.92 24.04
N PRO A 78 6.99 15.64 22.89
CA PRO A 78 5.75 16.17 22.34
C PRO A 78 4.74 15.07 22.04
N THR A 79 3.52 15.21 22.55
CA THR A 79 2.43 14.25 22.36
C THR A 79 1.36 14.73 21.37
N VAL A 80 1.42 16.01 20.99
CA VAL A 80 0.51 16.66 20.05
C VAL A 80 1.32 17.19 18.87
N PRO A 81 0.93 16.86 17.62
CA PRO A 81 1.64 17.35 16.44
C PRO A 81 1.42 18.86 16.23
N ALA A 82 2.46 19.53 15.75
CA ALA A 82 2.38 20.90 15.25
C ALA A 82 1.59 20.92 13.93
N GLY A 83 1.80 19.94 13.05
CA GLY A 83 1.06 19.80 11.80
C GLY A 83 1.06 18.37 11.27
N GLU A 84 0.05 18.06 10.47
CA GLU A 84 -0.14 16.77 9.81
C GLU A 84 -0.52 16.99 8.35
N GLY A 85 -0.03 16.13 7.46
CA GLY A 85 -0.30 16.23 6.03
C GLY A 85 -0.12 14.90 5.31
N TYR A 86 -0.73 14.79 4.14
CA TYR A 86 -0.52 13.68 3.20
C TYR A 86 -0.63 14.19 1.78
N HIS A 87 -0.19 13.41 0.79
CA HIS A 87 -0.35 13.76 -0.62
C HIS A 87 -1.73 13.26 -1.12
N PRO A 88 -2.69 14.14 -1.43
CA PRO A 88 -4.09 13.71 -1.63
C PRO A 88 -4.39 13.26 -3.08
N LEU A 89 -3.81 13.95 -4.06
CA LEU A 89 -4.00 13.74 -5.50
C LEU A 89 -2.79 14.29 -6.26
N ALA A 90 -2.52 13.73 -7.45
CA ALA A 90 -1.47 14.21 -8.31
C ALA A 90 -1.66 15.70 -8.68
N GLY A 91 -0.56 16.44 -8.70
CA GLY A 91 -0.55 17.88 -8.95
C GLY A 91 -0.89 18.75 -7.74
N LEU A 92 -1.35 18.16 -6.63
CA LEU A 92 -1.55 18.87 -5.36
C LEU A 92 -0.29 18.83 -4.48
N ARG A 93 -0.32 19.55 -3.35
CA ARG A 93 0.78 19.61 -2.38
C ARG A 93 1.24 18.21 -1.95
N HIS A 94 2.55 18.07 -1.75
CA HIS A 94 3.13 16.90 -1.10
C HIS A 94 2.84 16.91 0.41
N ALA A 95 3.07 15.77 1.06
CA ALA A 95 2.72 15.56 2.46
C ALA A 95 3.41 16.55 3.42
N GLU A 96 4.69 16.81 3.20
CA GLU A 96 5.53 17.71 4.01
C GLU A 96 5.04 19.16 3.89
N ALA A 97 4.77 19.60 2.66
CA ALA A 97 4.20 20.92 2.41
C ALA A 97 2.79 21.05 3.02
N GLY A 98 2.02 19.95 3.06
CA GLY A 98 0.74 19.90 3.75
C GLY A 98 0.86 20.05 5.26
N ALA A 99 1.77 19.29 5.88
CA ALA A 99 2.00 19.35 7.32
C ALA A 99 2.50 20.74 7.77
N LEU A 100 3.40 21.36 7.02
CA LEU A 100 3.87 22.74 7.28
C LEU A 100 2.75 23.77 7.18
N ALA A 101 1.89 23.65 6.15
CA ALA A 101 0.74 24.54 5.98
C ALA A 101 -0.28 24.38 7.12
N ALA A 102 -0.57 23.15 7.54
CA ALA A 102 -1.46 22.87 8.66
C ALA A 102 -0.93 23.46 9.97
N ALA A 103 0.37 23.36 10.23
CA ALA A 103 1.00 23.96 11.41
C ALA A 103 0.90 25.49 11.39
N ALA A 104 1.17 26.11 10.23
CA ALA A 104 1.07 27.56 10.06
C ALA A 104 -0.37 28.07 10.29
N ALA A 105 -1.38 27.39 9.73
CA ALA A 105 -2.78 27.73 9.92
C ALA A 105 -3.22 27.63 11.40
N ALA A 106 -2.66 26.67 12.14
CA ALA A 106 -2.91 26.50 13.56
C ALA A 106 -2.05 27.42 14.46
N GLY A 107 -1.17 28.24 13.89
CA GLY A 107 -0.24 29.08 14.65
C GLY A 107 0.77 28.29 15.49
N ARG A 108 1.07 27.04 15.10
CA ARG A 108 1.94 26.13 15.86
C ARG A 108 3.37 26.17 15.29
N PRO A 109 4.39 26.43 16.12
CA PRO A 109 5.77 26.47 15.65
C PRO A 109 6.27 25.07 15.28
N VAL A 110 7.06 25.01 14.22
CA VAL A 110 7.72 23.78 13.72
C VAL A 110 9.25 23.83 13.84
N ALA A 111 9.82 25.03 14.05
CA ALA A 111 11.26 25.22 14.20
C ALA A 111 11.79 24.46 15.42
N GLY A 112 12.92 23.78 15.25
CA GLY A 112 13.50 22.88 16.26
C GLY A 112 12.76 21.56 16.44
N GLY A 113 11.67 21.34 15.69
CA GLY A 113 10.83 20.14 15.76
C GLY A 113 11.40 18.94 15.00
N THR A 114 10.62 17.85 14.99
CA THR A 114 10.93 16.61 14.26
C THR A 114 9.85 16.31 13.23
N ALA A 115 10.21 16.08 11.98
CA ALA A 115 9.30 15.62 10.93
C ALA A 115 9.43 14.10 10.72
N TYR A 116 8.30 13.41 10.61
CA TYR A 116 8.21 11.99 10.27
C TYR A 116 7.53 11.89 8.91
N VAL A 117 8.24 11.38 7.91
CA VAL A 117 7.77 11.33 6.52
C VAL A 117 7.91 9.91 5.99
N THR A 118 6.87 9.38 5.34
CA THR A 118 6.85 7.94 4.95
C THR A 118 7.78 7.60 3.78
N LEU A 119 8.20 8.59 3.00
CA LEU A 119 9.10 8.47 1.85
C LEU A 119 10.11 9.61 1.87
N GLU A 120 11.30 9.41 1.29
CA GLU A 120 12.32 10.45 1.17
C GLU A 120 11.76 11.76 0.58
N PRO A 121 11.96 12.91 1.26
CA PRO A 121 11.52 14.20 0.74
C PRO A 121 12.15 14.54 -0.61
N CYS A 122 11.33 14.98 -1.56
CA CYS A 122 11.83 15.28 -2.90
C CYS A 122 12.88 16.41 -2.88
N ALA A 123 13.93 16.23 -3.69
CA ALA A 123 15.05 17.17 -3.80
C ALA A 123 15.08 17.95 -5.13
N HIS A 124 14.18 17.62 -6.07
CA HIS A 124 14.09 18.24 -7.39
C HIS A 124 12.83 19.09 -7.50
N THR A 125 12.89 20.14 -8.30
CA THR A 125 11.72 20.95 -8.64
C THR A 125 10.93 20.23 -9.71
N GLY A 126 9.76 19.71 -9.35
CA GLY A 126 8.78 19.17 -10.29
C GLY A 126 7.67 20.19 -10.52
N ARG A 127 6.41 19.76 -10.32
CA ARG A 127 5.23 20.65 -10.34
C ARG A 127 5.14 21.54 -9.09
N THR A 128 5.81 21.15 -8.01
CA THR A 128 5.93 21.90 -6.75
C THR A 128 7.40 22.06 -6.37
N PRO A 129 7.76 23.08 -5.55
CA PRO A 129 9.11 23.21 -4.99
C PRO A 129 9.55 21.98 -4.17
N PRO A 130 10.86 21.75 -3.99
CA PRO A 130 11.39 20.59 -3.27
C PRO A 130 10.97 20.57 -1.79
N CYS A 131 10.49 19.44 -1.30
CA CYS A 131 10.07 19.28 0.09
C CYS A 131 11.24 19.36 1.08
N ALA A 132 12.42 18.89 0.68
CA ALA A 132 13.64 19.04 1.48
C ALA A 132 13.93 20.52 1.78
N ASP A 133 13.76 21.42 0.80
CA ASP A 133 13.95 22.86 1.01
C ASP A 133 12.92 23.46 1.95
N ALA A 134 11.66 23.05 1.82
CA ALA A 134 10.59 23.54 2.68
C ALA A 134 10.85 23.18 4.15
N LEU A 135 11.36 21.97 4.42
CA LEU A 135 11.74 21.53 5.76
C LEU A 135 12.95 22.31 6.30
N VAL A 136 13.97 22.57 5.46
CA VAL A 136 15.12 23.41 5.84
C VAL A 136 14.68 24.84 6.16
N ALA A 137 13.86 25.44 5.30
CA ALA A 137 13.34 26.80 5.50
C ALA A 137 12.47 26.90 6.77
N ALA A 138 11.76 25.84 7.12
CA ALA A 138 10.99 25.73 8.36
C ALA A 138 11.85 25.50 9.62
N ALA A 139 13.17 25.33 9.45
CA ALA A 139 14.14 25.10 10.53
C ALA A 139 13.79 23.90 11.42
N VAL A 140 13.29 22.80 10.84
CA VAL A 140 13.14 21.53 11.58
C VAL A 140 14.51 21.01 11.99
N ALA A 141 14.64 20.47 13.20
CA ALA A 141 15.92 19.98 13.70
C ALA A 141 16.23 18.56 13.21
N ARG A 142 15.19 17.74 13.03
CA ARG A 142 15.31 16.32 12.70
C ARG A 142 14.24 15.86 11.71
N VAL A 143 14.60 14.93 10.83
CA VAL A 143 13.68 14.25 9.91
C VAL A 143 13.89 12.75 10.01
N VAL A 144 12.82 12.01 10.30
CA VAL A 144 12.77 10.55 10.27
C VAL A 144 12.09 10.12 8.97
N VAL A 145 12.84 9.43 8.11
CA VAL A 145 12.43 9.05 6.75
C VAL A 145 12.05 7.57 6.73
N GLY A 146 10.81 7.27 6.33
CA GLY A 146 10.24 5.92 6.32
C GLY A 146 10.94 4.96 5.34
N VAL A 147 11.10 5.38 4.09
CA VAL A 147 11.82 4.62 3.05
C VAL A 147 12.57 5.60 2.16
N LEU A 148 13.77 5.21 1.71
CA LEU A 148 14.54 5.97 0.73
C LEU A 148 13.93 5.84 -0.67
N ASP A 149 13.98 6.90 -1.47
CA ASP A 149 13.48 6.83 -2.83
C ASP A 149 14.42 5.96 -3.69
N VAL A 150 13.84 5.12 -4.55
CA VAL A 150 14.59 4.31 -5.53
C VAL A 150 14.70 5.02 -6.88
N ASP A 151 13.92 6.09 -7.10
CA ASP A 151 14.02 6.91 -8.30
C ASP A 151 15.38 7.58 -8.36
N SER A 152 16.16 7.29 -9.40
CA SER A 152 17.54 7.80 -9.56
C SER A 152 17.66 9.33 -9.56
N ARG A 153 16.54 10.05 -9.77
CA ARG A 153 16.47 11.51 -9.68
C ARG A 153 16.42 12.02 -8.24
N VAL A 154 15.98 11.20 -7.30
CA VAL A 154 15.76 11.55 -5.88
C VAL A 154 16.69 10.77 -4.95
N ALA A 155 16.95 9.49 -5.24
CA ALA A 155 17.62 8.54 -4.36
C ALA A 155 18.79 9.14 -3.58
N GLY A 156 18.58 9.35 -2.28
CA GLY A 156 19.55 9.88 -1.33
C GLY A 156 19.86 11.38 -1.43
N ARG A 157 19.34 12.08 -2.45
CA ARG A 157 19.58 13.52 -2.66
C ARG A 157 18.78 14.38 -1.68
N GLY A 158 17.58 13.97 -1.30
CA GLY A 158 16.74 14.68 -0.32
C GLY A 158 17.37 14.60 1.06
N VAL A 159 17.78 13.40 1.45
CA VAL A 159 18.53 13.12 2.67
C VAL A 159 19.85 13.90 2.70
N ALA A 160 20.62 13.87 1.60
CA ALA A 160 21.89 14.61 1.52
C ALA A 160 21.67 16.12 1.66
N ARG A 161 20.63 16.68 1.04
CA ARG A 161 20.29 18.10 1.13
C ARG A 161 19.91 18.53 2.54
N LEU A 162 19.12 17.74 3.24
CA LEU A 162 18.76 17.96 4.64
C LEU A 162 20.01 17.94 5.54
N ARG A 163 20.86 16.91 5.40
CA ARG A 163 22.10 16.78 6.17
C ARG A 163 23.07 17.93 5.92
N ALA A 164 23.21 18.38 4.68
CA ALA A 164 24.06 19.52 4.32
C ALA A 164 23.60 20.84 4.96
N ALA A 165 22.31 20.97 5.26
CA ALA A 165 21.74 22.12 5.98
C ALA A 165 21.80 21.98 7.52
N GLY A 166 22.44 20.92 8.04
CA GLY A 166 22.56 20.66 9.48
C GLY A 166 21.34 20.00 10.12
N VAL A 167 20.37 19.52 9.32
CA VAL A 167 19.21 18.78 9.83
C VAL A 167 19.62 17.33 10.14
N GLY A 168 19.28 16.83 11.33
CA GLY A 168 19.48 15.42 11.67
C GLY A 168 18.56 14.54 10.82
N VAL A 169 19.07 13.47 10.22
CA VAL A 169 18.26 12.58 9.38
C VAL A 169 18.50 11.12 9.71
N ASP A 170 17.43 10.48 10.18
CA ASP A 170 17.36 9.05 10.45
C ASP A 170 16.51 8.35 9.40
N VAL A 171 16.97 7.18 8.93
CA VAL A 171 16.20 6.31 8.04
C VAL A 171 15.57 5.23 8.91
N TRP A 172 14.25 5.12 8.84
CA TRP A 172 13.45 4.18 9.61
C TRP A 172 13.76 2.74 9.18
N ASP A 173 13.96 1.87 10.16
CA ASP A 173 14.21 0.44 9.98
C ASP A 173 13.10 -0.45 10.57
N GLY A 174 12.00 0.15 11.06
CA GLY A 174 10.87 -0.56 11.63
C GLY A 174 9.81 -1.02 10.61
N GLU A 175 8.85 -1.82 11.10
CA GLU A 175 7.84 -2.55 10.31
C GLU A 175 6.47 -1.84 10.17
N GLU A 176 6.41 -0.52 10.38
CA GLU A 176 5.19 0.29 10.41
C GLU A 176 4.44 0.37 9.07
N GLY A 177 4.86 -0.39 8.06
CA GLY A 177 4.22 -0.50 6.76
C GLY A 177 4.61 0.61 5.80
N THR A 178 5.74 1.30 6.03
CA THR A 178 6.28 2.31 5.10
C THR A 178 6.70 1.68 3.77
N ALA A 179 7.42 0.55 3.82
CA ALA A 179 7.79 -0.22 2.62
C ALA A 179 6.57 -0.75 1.88
N GLU A 180 5.63 -1.36 2.61
CA GLU A 180 4.40 -1.92 2.05
C GLU A 180 3.54 -0.83 1.35
N LEU A 181 3.47 0.37 1.94
CA LEU A 181 2.75 1.51 1.40
C LEU A 181 3.27 1.97 0.03
N VAL A 182 4.60 1.97 -0.17
CA VAL A 182 5.25 2.47 -1.40
C VAL A 182 5.66 1.37 -2.37
N ALA A 183 5.54 0.09 -1.97
CA ALA A 183 5.90 -1.06 -2.80
C ALA A 183 5.27 -1.04 -4.21
N PRO A 184 3.97 -0.68 -4.39
CA PRO A 184 3.40 -0.59 -5.72
C PRO A 184 4.04 0.47 -6.62
N PHE A 185 4.41 1.62 -6.03
CA PHE A 185 5.09 2.69 -6.75
C PHE A 185 6.49 2.27 -7.19
N PHE A 186 7.27 1.65 -6.29
CA PHE A 186 8.61 1.16 -6.63
C PHE A 186 8.58 0.01 -7.64
N TRP A 187 7.60 -0.89 -7.52
CA TRP A 187 7.39 -1.94 -8.51
C TRP A 187 7.13 -1.34 -9.90
N TRP A 188 6.20 -0.39 -9.99
CA TRP A 188 5.86 0.27 -11.25
C TRP A 188 7.06 1.03 -11.83
N LYS A 189 7.82 1.76 -11.00
CA LYS A 189 9.04 2.47 -11.43
C LYS A 189 10.12 1.55 -11.96
N ARG A 190 10.30 0.38 -11.35
CA ARG A 190 11.35 -0.58 -11.73
C ARG A 190 10.96 -1.43 -12.94
N SER A 191 9.70 -1.88 -13.00
CA SER A 191 9.26 -2.86 -13.99
C SER A 191 8.53 -2.25 -15.19
N GLY A 192 8.02 -1.04 -15.07
CA GLY A 192 7.07 -0.46 -16.02
C GLY A 192 5.68 -1.10 -15.98
N ARG A 193 5.48 -2.17 -15.19
CA ARG A 193 4.23 -2.92 -15.08
C ARG A 193 3.47 -2.54 -13.80
N PRO A 194 2.13 -2.68 -13.78
CA PRO A 194 1.37 -2.53 -12.55
C PRO A 194 1.81 -3.55 -11.50
N TYR A 195 1.73 -3.15 -10.24
CA TYR A 195 1.79 -4.07 -9.10
C TYR A 195 0.46 -4.84 -9.05
N GLY A 196 0.53 -6.16 -9.20
CA GLY A 196 -0.64 -7.02 -9.29
C GLY A 196 -1.10 -7.54 -7.93
N VAL A 197 -2.39 -7.39 -7.65
CA VAL A 197 -3.05 -7.99 -6.49
C VAL A 197 -4.03 -9.04 -7.00
N LEU A 198 -3.80 -10.31 -6.68
CA LEU A 198 -4.75 -11.38 -6.97
C LEU A 198 -5.71 -11.54 -5.80
N LYS A 199 -7.01 -11.36 -6.06
CA LYS A 199 -8.07 -11.57 -5.08
C LYS A 199 -8.97 -12.71 -5.53
N TYR A 200 -9.22 -13.64 -4.63
CA TYR A 200 -10.24 -14.68 -4.80
C TYR A 200 -11.01 -14.97 -3.51
N ALA A 201 -12.19 -15.55 -3.65
CA ALA A 201 -12.96 -16.09 -2.54
C ALA A 201 -13.20 -17.57 -2.81
N MET A 202 -12.94 -18.42 -1.83
CA MET A 202 -13.08 -19.86 -1.93
C MET A 202 -13.78 -20.43 -0.69
N THR A 203 -14.33 -21.63 -0.83
CA THR A 203 -14.75 -22.48 0.29
C THR A 203 -13.53 -23.01 1.05
N LEU A 204 -13.75 -23.61 2.22
CA LEU A 204 -12.69 -24.18 3.07
C LEU A 204 -11.85 -25.23 2.34
N ASP A 205 -12.48 -25.98 1.43
CA ASP A 205 -11.90 -27.01 0.58
C ASP A 205 -11.43 -26.48 -0.79
N GLY A 206 -11.31 -25.16 -0.95
CA GLY A 206 -10.61 -24.55 -2.09
C GLY A 206 -11.43 -24.44 -3.38
N ARG A 207 -12.75 -24.26 -3.29
CA ARG A 207 -13.65 -24.12 -4.45
C ARG A 207 -14.20 -22.72 -4.60
N ILE A 208 -14.27 -22.23 -5.84
CA ILE A 208 -14.86 -20.91 -6.16
C ILE A 208 -16.29 -21.00 -6.72
N ALA A 209 -16.75 -22.20 -7.06
CA ALA A 209 -18.09 -22.49 -7.53
C ALA A 209 -18.44 -23.95 -7.26
N THR A 210 -19.74 -24.27 -7.27
CA THR A 210 -20.26 -25.65 -7.27
C THR A 210 -20.02 -26.34 -8.62
N ASP A 211 -20.18 -27.66 -8.70
CA ASP A 211 -20.09 -28.41 -9.96
C ASP A 211 -21.10 -27.93 -11.03
N GLY A 212 -22.24 -27.38 -10.59
CA GLY A 212 -23.23 -26.73 -11.45
C GLY A 212 -22.86 -25.31 -11.89
N GLY A 213 -21.72 -24.79 -11.44
CA GLY A 213 -21.23 -23.44 -11.77
C GLY A 213 -21.79 -22.31 -10.91
N ASP A 214 -22.66 -22.59 -9.92
CA ASP A 214 -23.13 -21.53 -9.01
C ASP A 214 -22.00 -21.11 -8.08
N SER A 215 -21.65 -19.82 -8.16
CA SER A 215 -20.56 -19.14 -7.45
C SER A 215 -21.08 -18.05 -6.51
N ARG A 216 -22.41 -17.85 -6.44
CA ARG A 216 -22.97 -16.72 -5.71
C ARG A 216 -22.78 -16.88 -4.23
N TRP A 217 -22.17 -15.85 -3.64
CA TRP A 217 -22.00 -15.70 -2.19
C TRP A 217 -21.16 -16.81 -1.56
N VAL A 218 -20.07 -17.21 -2.19
CA VAL A 218 -19.02 -18.00 -1.52
C VAL A 218 -18.60 -17.30 -0.23
N SER A 219 -18.09 -16.07 -0.33
CA SER A 219 -17.79 -15.21 0.83
C SER A 219 -18.99 -14.37 1.28
N GLY A 220 -19.02 -14.04 2.58
CA GLY A 220 -20.07 -13.29 3.26
C GLY A 220 -20.11 -11.79 2.92
N ALA A 221 -21.16 -11.10 3.38
CA ALA A 221 -21.39 -9.68 3.09
C ALA A 221 -20.25 -8.78 3.62
N THR A 222 -19.75 -9.07 4.82
CA THR A 222 -18.63 -8.35 5.44
C THR A 222 -17.37 -8.41 4.57
N SER A 223 -17.01 -9.60 4.08
CA SER A 223 -15.89 -9.82 3.16
C SER A 223 -16.06 -9.05 1.86
N ARG A 224 -17.26 -9.04 1.29
CA ARG A 224 -17.55 -8.23 0.09
C ARG A 224 -17.41 -6.73 0.34
N GLY A 225 -17.67 -6.25 1.56
CA GLY A 225 -17.38 -4.88 1.99
C GLY A 225 -15.87 -4.59 2.04
N VAL A 226 -15.04 -5.55 2.45
CA VAL A 226 -13.57 -5.44 2.35
C VAL A 226 -13.14 -5.31 0.89
N VAL A 227 -13.72 -6.12 0.00
CA VAL A 227 -13.43 -6.06 -1.45
C VAL A 227 -13.78 -4.70 -2.05
N GLN A 228 -14.86 -4.04 -1.59
CA GLN A 228 -15.15 -2.66 -2.05
C GLN A 228 -14.03 -1.69 -1.69
N ARG A 229 -13.45 -1.80 -0.48
CA ARG A 229 -12.30 -0.98 -0.09
C ARG A 229 -11.06 -1.31 -0.91
N LEU A 230 -10.81 -2.61 -1.18
CA LEU A 230 -9.71 -3.04 -2.04
C LEU A 230 -9.82 -2.45 -3.45
N ARG A 231 -11.01 -2.49 -4.06
CA ARG A 231 -11.27 -1.83 -5.35
C ARG A 231 -11.03 -0.32 -5.30
N GLY A 232 -11.24 0.31 -4.15
CA GLY A 232 -10.98 1.74 -3.96
C GLY A 232 -9.49 2.09 -3.91
N GLY A 233 -8.63 1.13 -3.61
CA GLY A 233 -7.17 1.30 -3.51
C GLY A 233 -6.40 0.99 -4.79
N VAL A 234 -7.06 0.56 -5.87
CA VAL A 234 -6.41 0.15 -7.13
C VAL A 234 -6.74 1.07 -8.30
N ASP A 235 -5.97 0.92 -9.38
CA ASP A 235 -6.07 1.71 -10.60
C ASP A 235 -6.84 1.01 -11.71
N ALA A 236 -6.85 -0.33 -11.70
CA ALA A 236 -7.59 -1.17 -12.63
C ALA A 236 -8.13 -2.43 -11.94
N ILE A 237 -9.27 -2.94 -12.43
CA ILE A 237 -9.85 -4.22 -12.02
C ILE A 237 -9.92 -5.11 -13.27
N VAL A 238 -9.23 -6.25 -13.22
CA VAL A 238 -9.09 -7.20 -14.31
C VAL A 238 -9.95 -8.44 -14.07
N VAL A 239 -10.79 -8.78 -15.05
CA VAL A 239 -11.61 -9.99 -15.07
C VAL A 239 -11.50 -10.72 -16.42
N GLY A 240 -11.77 -12.02 -16.44
CA GLY A 240 -11.94 -12.77 -17.69
C GLY A 240 -13.36 -12.64 -18.25
N GLY A 241 -13.53 -12.82 -19.55
CA GLY A 241 -14.84 -12.78 -20.23
C GLY A 241 -15.89 -13.73 -19.64
N ASN A 242 -15.49 -14.88 -19.09
CA ASN A 242 -16.41 -15.79 -18.39
C ASN A 242 -17.06 -15.14 -17.16
N THR A 243 -16.27 -14.42 -16.36
CA THR A 243 -16.77 -13.66 -15.19
C THR A 243 -17.85 -12.68 -15.63
N LEU A 244 -17.64 -12.00 -16.76
CA LEU A 244 -18.62 -11.06 -17.30
C LEU A 244 -19.91 -11.77 -17.74
N ARG A 245 -19.79 -12.92 -18.42
CA ARG A 245 -20.94 -13.69 -18.92
C ARG A 245 -21.78 -14.33 -17.82
N LEU A 246 -21.12 -14.84 -16.77
CA LEU A 246 -21.77 -15.61 -15.73
C LEU A 246 -22.30 -14.73 -14.59
N ASP A 247 -21.55 -13.69 -14.22
CA ASP A 247 -21.84 -12.89 -13.03
C ASP A 247 -22.39 -11.49 -13.34
N ASP A 248 -22.28 -11.03 -14.60
CA ASP A 248 -22.62 -9.66 -15.06
C ASP A 248 -22.26 -8.55 -14.03
N PRO A 249 -20.98 -8.48 -13.61
CA PRO A 249 -20.57 -7.55 -12.57
C PRO A 249 -20.49 -6.13 -13.11
N GLN A 250 -20.82 -5.14 -12.28
CA GLN A 250 -20.57 -3.73 -12.60
C GLN A 250 -19.09 -3.32 -12.49
N LEU A 251 -18.33 -4.02 -11.63
CA LEU A 251 -16.94 -3.70 -11.27
C LEU A 251 -16.73 -2.25 -10.82
N THR A 252 -17.76 -1.66 -10.18
CA THR A 252 -17.73 -0.33 -9.59
C THR A 252 -17.55 -0.40 -8.07
N LEU A 253 -17.21 0.75 -7.49
CA LEU A 253 -17.32 1.00 -6.05
C LEU A 253 -18.79 1.22 -5.71
N ARG A 254 -19.33 0.42 -4.79
CA ARG A 254 -20.72 0.48 -4.31
C ARG A 254 -20.70 0.91 -2.84
N GLU A 255 -21.51 1.93 -2.54
CA GLU A 255 -21.65 2.60 -1.23
C GLU A 255 -20.39 3.35 -0.77
N ALA A 256 -20.61 4.48 -0.10
CA ALA A 256 -19.60 5.45 0.27
C ALA A 256 -18.80 4.99 1.50
N PRO A 257 -17.61 4.43 1.27
CA PRO A 257 -16.43 5.11 1.76
C PRO A 257 -15.78 5.70 0.52
N GLY A 258 -15.64 7.02 0.49
CA GLY A 258 -14.86 7.66 -0.57
C GLY A 258 -13.51 6.95 -0.75
N ARG A 259 -13.00 6.97 -1.98
CA ARG A 259 -11.61 6.60 -2.31
C ARG A 259 -10.70 7.22 -1.23
N GLY A 260 -9.85 6.43 -0.57
CA GLY A 260 -9.06 6.91 0.57
C GLY A 260 -9.50 6.47 1.95
N VAL A 261 -10.49 5.59 2.08
CA VAL A 261 -10.55 4.73 3.28
C VAL A 261 -9.50 3.66 3.03
N GLY A 262 -8.38 3.77 3.76
CA GLY A 262 -7.11 3.15 3.43
C GLY A 262 -7.17 1.68 3.01
N ASP A 263 -6.08 1.23 2.37
CA ASP A 263 -5.94 -0.18 2.01
C ASP A 263 -6.29 -1.07 3.21
N PRO A 264 -7.39 -1.85 3.16
CA PRO A 264 -7.74 -2.75 4.25
C PRO A 264 -6.70 -3.84 4.47
N LEU A 265 -5.72 -3.97 3.58
CA LEU A 265 -4.67 -4.99 3.57
C LEU A 265 -3.34 -4.47 4.13
N LEU A 266 -3.14 -3.15 4.13
CA LEU A 266 -1.99 -2.52 4.79
C LEU A 266 -2.30 -2.46 6.30
N GLY A 267 -1.71 -3.39 7.05
CA GLY A 267 -1.98 -3.62 8.47
C GLY A 267 -2.12 -2.34 9.29
N GLY A 268 -3.31 -2.15 9.85
CA GLY A 268 -3.61 -1.15 10.86
C GLY A 268 -4.86 -1.63 11.58
N GLU A 269 -4.92 -1.41 12.89
CA GLU A 269 -6.18 -1.59 13.60
C GLU A 269 -7.29 -0.88 12.82
N ARG A 270 -8.43 -1.55 12.63
CA ARG A 270 -9.67 -0.83 12.29
C ARG A 270 -9.73 0.38 13.22
N PRO A 271 -10.07 1.59 12.76
CA PRO A 271 -10.37 2.67 13.69
C PRO A 271 -11.40 2.10 14.68
N ARG A 272 -10.98 1.83 15.92
CA ARG A 272 -11.93 1.65 17.01
C ARG A 272 -12.62 2.99 17.06
N VAL A 273 -13.82 3.08 16.48
CA VAL A 273 -14.73 4.17 16.82
C VAL A 273 -14.82 4.08 18.34
N PRO A 274 -14.31 5.07 19.10
CA PRO A 274 -14.42 5.02 20.54
C PRO A 274 -15.92 4.92 20.84
N ALA A 275 -16.31 3.92 21.62
CA ALA A 275 -17.63 3.92 22.21
C ALA A 275 -17.73 5.22 23.03
N ALA A 276 -18.50 6.16 22.51
CA ALA A 276 -18.93 7.39 23.17
C ALA A 276 -17.85 8.07 24.05
N ALA A 277 -16.80 8.63 23.43
CA ALA A 277 -15.98 9.66 24.07
C ALA A 277 -15.53 10.70 23.04
N ALA A 278 -16.12 11.89 23.14
CA ALA A 278 -15.80 13.17 22.49
C ALA A 278 -15.86 13.24 20.94
N VAL A 279 -17.07 13.43 20.41
CA VAL A 279 -17.39 13.79 19.01
C VAL A 279 -17.17 15.31 18.75
N ALA A 280 -16.23 15.97 19.44
CA ALA A 280 -16.07 17.43 19.33
C ALA A 280 -14.99 17.86 18.32
N ASP A 281 -14.00 17.02 17.99
CA ASP A 281 -12.85 17.44 17.15
C ASP A 281 -12.89 16.98 15.69
N GLY A 282 -13.81 16.10 15.31
CA GLY A 282 -13.86 15.53 13.95
C GLY A 282 -14.26 16.52 12.85
N ALA A 283 -15.17 17.46 13.16
CA ALA A 283 -15.64 18.46 12.21
C ALA A 283 -14.60 19.55 11.92
N ALA A 284 -13.83 19.95 12.94
CA ALA A 284 -12.75 20.92 12.77
C ALA A 284 -11.58 20.35 11.97
N ALA A 285 -11.23 19.07 12.18
CA ALA A 285 -10.21 18.37 11.39
C ALA A 285 -10.66 18.20 9.92
N ALA A 286 -11.91 17.85 9.67
CA ALA A 286 -12.46 17.74 8.31
C ALA A 286 -12.57 19.09 7.59
N ALA A 287 -13.00 20.15 8.30
CA ALA A 287 -13.04 21.51 7.76
C ALA A 287 -11.63 22.08 7.50
N ALA A 288 -10.65 21.76 8.34
CA ALA A 288 -9.25 22.09 8.10
C ALA A 288 -8.68 21.31 6.91
N GLU A 289 -9.07 20.05 6.72
CA GLU A 289 -8.71 19.22 5.57
C GLU A 289 -9.31 19.77 4.26
N GLU A 290 -10.59 20.16 4.25
CA GLU A 290 -11.23 20.81 3.10
C GLU A 290 -10.63 22.19 2.78
N ALA A 291 -10.42 23.03 3.81
CA ALA A 291 -9.79 24.35 3.63
C ALA A 291 -8.34 24.23 3.13
N TRP A 292 -7.62 23.19 3.55
CA TRP A 292 -6.27 22.88 3.07
C TRP A 292 -6.24 22.34 1.64
N LEU A 293 -7.15 21.42 1.27
CA LEU A 293 -7.32 20.95 -0.10
C LEU A 293 -7.69 22.08 -1.07
N ALA A 294 -8.43 23.08 -0.58
CA ALA A 294 -8.84 24.27 -1.34
C ALA A 294 -7.80 25.41 -1.36
N ALA A 295 -6.74 25.33 -0.55
CA ALA A 295 -5.73 26.39 -0.46
C ALA A 295 -4.90 26.48 -1.76
N PRO A 296 -4.63 27.68 -2.31
CA PRO A 296 -3.88 27.84 -3.55
C PRO A 296 -2.54 27.12 -3.49
N LEU A 297 -2.15 26.44 -4.58
CA LEU A 297 -0.90 25.66 -4.68
C LEU A 297 0.38 26.52 -4.67
N GLY A 298 0.25 27.85 -4.53
CA GLY A 298 1.30 28.83 -4.76
C GLY A 298 1.24 29.38 -6.20
N ALA A 299 1.85 30.54 -6.44
CA ALA A 299 1.86 31.16 -7.77
C ALA A 299 2.55 30.24 -8.80
N GLY A 300 1.84 29.88 -9.88
CA GLY A 300 2.38 29.13 -11.01
C GLY A 300 1.93 27.66 -11.15
N ALA A 301 1.21 27.10 -10.17
CA ALA A 301 0.68 25.74 -10.26
C ALA A 301 -0.72 25.74 -10.92
N GLN A 302 -0.84 25.14 -12.11
CA GLN A 302 -2.10 24.87 -12.79
C GLN A 302 -2.28 23.35 -12.85
N PRO A 303 -3.39 22.77 -12.33
CA PRO A 303 -3.68 21.36 -12.55
C PRO A 303 -3.91 21.12 -14.05
N GLU A 304 -3.12 20.22 -14.65
CA GLU A 304 -3.34 19.74 -16.02
C GLU A 304 -4.73 19.09 -16.11
N ALA A 305 -5.50 19.44 -17.15
CA ALA A 305 -6.80 18.80 -17.41
C ALA A 305 -6.64 17.28 -17.55
N GLY A 306 -7.50 16.51 -16.89
CA GLY A 306 -7.52 15.05 -16.96
C GLY A 306 -6.56 14.32 -16.01
N ILE A 307 -5.69 15.03 -15.28
CA ILE A 307 -4.73 14.41 -14.33
C ILE A 307 -5.41 13.58 -13.25
N ASN A 308 -6.67 13.87 -12.92
CA ASN A 308 -7.46 13.21 -11.88
C ASN A 308 -8.61 12.35 -12.42
N ASP A 309 -8.70 12.07 -13.72
CA ASP A 309 -9.80 11.28 -14.31
C ASP A 309 -9.81 9.82 -13.83
N HIS A 310 -8.76 9.42 -13.12
CA HIS A 310 -8.57 8.11 -12.49
C HIS A 310 -9.25 7.92 -11.13
N VAL A 311 -10.17 8.79 -10.69
CA VAL A 311 -10.89 8.60 -9.40
C VAL A 311 -11.71 7.31 -9.35
N ARG A 312 -11.81 6.58 -10.47
CA ARG A 312 -12.43 5.25 -10.53
C ARG A 312 -11.48 4.28 -11.24
N PRO A 313 -11.37 3.02 -10.78
CA PRO A 313 -10.51 2.05 -11.42
C PRO A 313 -11.00 1.74 -12.84
N LEU A 314 -10.06 1.60 -13.78
CA LEU A 314 -10.33 1.12 -15.13
C LEU A 314 -10.86 -0.31 -15.06
N ARG A 315 -11.95 -0.60 -15.77
CA ARG A 315 -12.45 -1.98 -15.88
C ARG A 315 -11.79 -2.65 -17.07
N VAL A 316 -11.19 -3.81 -16.83
CA VAL A 316 -10.44 -4.55 -17.85
C VAL A 316 -11.07 -5.92 -18.01
N VAL A 317 -11.49 -6.24 -19.23
CA VAL A 317 -12.05 -7.54 -19.59
C VAL A 317 -11.09 -8.24 -20.55
N VAL A 318 -10.62 -9.42 -20.19
CA VAL A 318 -9.75 -10.23 -21.05
C VAL A 318 -10.55 -11.38 -21.65
N THR A 319 -10.64 -11.46 -22.98
CA THR A 319 -11.36 -12.53 -23.67
C THR A 319 -10.73 -12.88 -25.01
N ARG A 320 -10.77 -14.16 -25.40
CA ARG A 320 -10.44 -14.60 -26.77
C ARG A 320 -11.66 -14.60 -27.69
N ASN A 321 -12.86 -14.45 -27.14
CA ASN A 321 -14.12 -14.53 -27.88
C ASN A 321 -15.00 -13.32 -27.54
N VAL A 322 -14.78 -12.23 -28.27
CA VAL A 322 -15.55 -10.97 -28.11
C VAL A 322 -17.03 -11.19 -28.39
N ALA A 323 -17.36 -12.01 -29.39
CA ALA A 323 -18.74 -12.31 -29.77
C ALA A 323 -19.55 -13.02 -28.67
N SER A 324 -18.88 -13.61 -27.68
CA SER A 324 -19.54 -14.21 -26.52
C SER A 324 -19.87 -13.21 -25.40
N LEU A 325 -19.33 -12.00 -25.44
CA LEU A 325 -19.62 -10.99 -24.42
C LEU A 325 -21.05 -10.45 -24.60
N PRO A 326 -21.83 -10.29 -23.52
CA PRO A 326 -23.17 -9.70 -23.62
C PRO A 326 -23.05 -8.21 -24.01
N PRO A 327 -23.66 -7.75 -25.12
CA PRO A 327 -23.52 -6.35 -25.56
C PRO A 327 -24.02 -5.32 -24.54
N ALA A 328 -25.00 -5.72 -23.71
CA ALA A 328 -25.56 -4.90 -22.64
C ALA A 328 -24.99 -5.22 -21.24
N ALA A 329 -23.80 -5.82 -21.16
CA ALA A 329 -23.18 -6.16 -19.88
C ALA A 329 -23.02 -4.90 -19.01
N ARG A 330 -23.29 -5.03 -17.72
CA ARG A 330 -23.26 -3.91 -16.77
C ARG A 330 -21.87 -3.29 -16.62
N ALA A 331 -20.82 -4.03 -16.93
CA ALA A 331 -19.46 -3.51 -16.96
C ALA A 331 -19.20 -2.57 -18.15
N PHE A 332 -20.10 -2.43 -19.13
CA PHE A 332 -19.92 -1.53 -20.27
C PHE A 332 -20.53 -0.14 -20.05
N SER A 333 -21.35 0.06 -19.02
CA SER A 333 -21.91 1.38 -18.70
C SER A 333 -20.82 2.33 -18.18
N THR A 334 -20.66 3.51 -18.76
CA THR A 334 -19.70 4.53 -18.31
C THR A 334 -20.39 5.65 -17.51
N PRO A 335 -19.71 6.29 -16.53
CA PRO A 335 -18.37 5.98 -15.98
C PRO A 335 -18.37 4.81 -14.95
N PRO A 336 -17.24 4.12 -14.68
CA PRO A 336 -15.88 4.36 -15.23
C PRO A 336 -15.70 3.86 -16.67
N ALA A 337 -14.52 4.02 -17.27
CA ALA A 337 -14.22 3.45 -18.59
C ALA A 337 -14.04 1.92 -18.54
N THR A 338 -14.20 1.27 -19.69
CA THR A 338 -13.93 -0.17 -19.86
C THR A 338 -13.08 -0.40 -21.09
N VAL A 339 -12.06 -1.24 -20.92
CA VAL A 339 -11.26 -1.79 -22.01
C VAL A 339 -11.44 -3.30 -22.09
N VAL A 340 -11.60 -3.81 -23.31
CA VAL A 340 -11.62 -5.23 -23.63
C VAL A 340 -10.30 -5.57 -24.34
N TYR A 341 -9.46 -6.37 -23.71
CA TYR A 341 -8.29 -6.97 -24.35
C TYR A 341 -8.66 -8.31 -24.98
N THR A 342 -8.32 -8.47 -26.26
CA THR A 342 -8.64 -9.65 -27.07
C THR A 342 -7.51 -9.95 -28.06
N THR A 343 -7.63 -10.98 -28.89
CA THR A 343 -6.66 -11.22 -29.98
C THR A 343 -6.83 -10.17 -31.09
N PRO A 344 -5.83 -9.94 -31.96
CA PRO A 344 -5.96 -9.02 -33.09
C PRO A 344 -7.20 -9.29 -33.95
N ASP A 345 -7.44 -10.56 -34.29
CA ASP A 345 -8.65 -10.97 -35.03
C ASP A 345 -9.94 -10.68 -34.26
N GLY A 346 -9.91 -10.85 -32.93
CA GLY A 346 -11.03 -10.52 -32.07
C GLY A 346 -11.35 -9.02 -32.07
N ALA A 347 -10.33 -8.17 -32.07
CA ALA A 347 -10.47 -6.72 -32.13
C ALA A 347 -10.96 -6.22 -33.49
N ALA A 348 -10.65 -6.94 -34.58
CA ALA A 348 -11.14 -6.65 -35.93
C ALA A 348 -12.56 -7.20 -36.21
N SER A 349 -13.17 -7.91 -35.26
CA SER A 349 -14.47 -8.55 -35.47
C SER A 349 -15.65 -7.57 -35.47
N ALA A 350 -16.75 -7.96 -36.11
CA ALA A 350 -18.01 -7.19 -36.08
C ALA A 350 -18.57 -7.02 -34.64
N ALA A 351 -18.33 -8.00 -33.76
CA ALA A 351 -18.70 -7.91 -32.36
C ALA A 351 -17.88 -6.84 -31.62
N ALA A 352 -16.58 -6.72 -31.92
CA ALA A 352 -15.76 -5.64 -31.38
C ALA A 352 -16.21 -4.27 -31.88
N ALA A 353 -16.53 -4.14 -33.18
CA ALA A 353 -17.08 -2.90 -33.73
C ALA A 353 -18.35 -2.45 -32.98
N ALA A 354 -19.28 -3.38 -32.70
CA ALA A 354 -20.49 -3.06 -31.94
C ALA A 354 -20.20 -2.59 -30.50
N LEU A 355 -19.17 -3.13 -29.83
CA LEU A 355 -18.75 -2.66 -28.50
C LEU A 355 -18.12 -1.27 -28.57
N ILE A 356 -17.30 -1.02 -29.60
CA ILE A 356 -16.67 0.28 -29.86
C ILE A 356 -17.73 1.36 -30.11
N ASP A 357 -18.74 1.07 -30.92
CA ASP A 357 -19.89 1.97 -31.14
C ASP A 357 -20.66 2.25 -29.84
N GLY A 358 -20.66 1.29 -28.91
CA GLY A 358 -21.20 1.43 -27.55
C GLY A 358 -20.30 2.19 -26.56
N GLY A 359 -19.15 2.70 -27.00
CA GLY A 359 -18.20 3.46 -26.16
C GLY A 359 -17.24 2.60 -25.34
N VAL A 360 -17.11 1.30 -25.64
CA VAL A 360 -16.15 0.40 -25.02
C VAL A 360 -14.87 0.36 -25.85
N GLU A 361 -13.72 0.55 -25.22
CA GLU A 361 -12.44 0.39 -25.91
C GLU A 361 -12.14 -1.10 -26.14
N VAL A 362 -11.79 -1.50 -27.36
CA VAL A 362 -11.39 -2.88 -27.67
C VAL A 362 -10.00 -2.88 -28.30
N VAL A 363 -9.07 -3.63 -27.71
CA VAL A 363 -7.66 -3.65 -28.10
C VAL A 363 -7.19 -5.08 -28.35
N GLY A 364 -6.56 -5.29 -29.50
CA GLY A 364 -5.93 -6.55 -29.86
C GLY A 364 -4.52 -6.65 -29.26
N LEU A 365 -4.23 -7.74 -28.55
CA LEU A 365 -2.92 -8.08 -28.01
C LEU A 365 -2.44 -9.41 -28.57
N ASP A 366 -1.16 -9.50 -28.92
CA ASP A 366 -0.51 -10.71 -29.40
C ASP A 366 0.88 -10.91 -28.76
N PRO A 367 1.10 -11.98 -27.98
CA PRO A 367 0.09 -12.94 -27.53
C PRO A 367 -0.95 -12.29 -26.60
N LEU A 368 -2.16 -12.85 -26.55
CA LEU A 368 -3.13 -12.51 -25.50
C LEU A 368 -2.89 -13.39 -24.27
N ASP A 369 -2.10 -12.86 -23.33
CA ASP A 369 -1.81 -13.46 -22.02
C ASP A 369 -1.77 -12.39 -20.90
N ALA A 370 -1.59 -12.83 -19.65
CA ALA A 370 -1.58 -11.92 -18.51
C ALA A 370 -0.37 -10.98 -18.49
N GLY A 371 0.76 -11.39 -19.06
CA GLY A 371 1.97 -10.58 -19.17
C GLY A 371 1.77 -9.39 -20.10
N THR A 372 1.27 -9.64 -21.31
CA THR A 372 1.00 -8.58 -22.30
C THR A 372 -0.14 -7.66 -21.86
N VAL A 373 -1.13 -8.18 -21.13
CA VAL A 373 -2.15 -7.35 -20.47
C VAL A 373 -1.52 -6.42 -19.43
N ALA A 374 -0.59 -6.92 -18.60
CA ALA A 374 0.09 -6.10 -17.62
C ALA A 374 0.98 -5.03 -18.28
N ASP A 375 1.66 -5.35 -19.39
CA ASP A 375 2.42 -4.39 -20.19
C ASP A 375 1.53 -3.27 -20.73
N ALA A 376 0.41 -3.62 -21.37
CA ALA A 376 -0.54 -2.65 -21.91
C ALA A 376 -1.18 -1.76 -20.83
N LEU A 377 -1.35 -2.27 -19.60
CA LEU A 377 -1.77 -1.46 -18.45
C LEU A 377 -0.64 -0.55 -17.95
N GLY A 378 0.60 -1.02 -17.95
CA GLY A 378 1.78 -0.25 -17.61
C GLY A 378 1.98 0.97 -18.51
N GLU A 379 1.80 0.79 -19.83
CA GLU A 379 1.83 1.86 -20.84
C GLU A 379 0.75 2.93 -20.59
N ARG A 380 -0.37 2.56 -19.97
CA ARG A 380 -1.45 3.47 -19.54
C ARG A 380 -1.16 4.16 -18.21
N GLY A 381 0.00 3.93 -17.60
CA GLY A 381 0.35 4.47 -16.28
C GLY A 381 -0.46 3.88 -15.14
N ILE A 382 -1.04 2.69 -15.31
CA ILE A 382 -1.71 1.95 -14.23
C ILE A 382 -0.62 1.47 -13.27
N MET A 383 -0.69 1.90 -12.01
CA MET A 383 0.29 1.54 -11.00
C MET A 383 -0.13 0.27 -10.25
N VAL A 384 -1.44 0.06 -10.03
CA VAL A 384 -1.96 -1.11 -9.30
C VAL A 384 -3.12 -1.78 -10.04
N ALA A 385 -3.00 -3.08 -10.31
CA ALA A 385 -4.06 -3.87 -10.95
C ALA A 385 -4.59 -4.96 -10.02
N LEU A 386 -5.91 -4.96 -9.80
CA LEU A 386 -6.61 -6.00 -9.05
C LEU A 386 -7.13 -7.08 -9.99
N TRP A 387 -6.65 -8.30 -9.86
CA TRP A 387 -7.12 -9.47 -10.58
C TRP A 387 -8.27 -10.12 -9.78
N GLU A 388 -9.52 -9.88 -10.19
CA GLU A 388 -10.72 -10.53 -9.65
C GLU A 388 -11.29 -11.52 -10.68
N CYS A 389 -10.46 -12.46 -11.12
CA CYS A 389 -10.75 -13.33 -12.26
C CYS A 389 -10.92 -14.80 -11.85
N GLY A 390 -11.43 -15.61 -12.79
CA GLY A 390 -11.51 -17.05 -12.62
C GLY A 390 -10.13 -17.74 -12.70
N GLY A 391 -10.07 -18.99 -12.22
CA GLY A 391 -8.83 -19.73 -12.01
C GLY A 391 -7.87 -19.76 -13.21
N GLY A 392 -8.37 -19.91 -14.45
CA GLY A 392 -7.50 -19.95 -15.63
C GLY A 392 -6.71 -18.65 -15.86
N LEU A 393 -7.36 -17.49 -15.74
CA LEU A 393 -6.67 -16.19 -15.88
C LEU A 393 -5.78 -15.91 -14.67
N ALA A 394 -6.21 -16.31 -13.46
CA ALA A 394 -5.39 -16.22 -12.26
C ALA A 394 -4.10 -17.05 -12.38
N GLY A 395 -4.19 -18.29 -12.86
CA GLY A 395 -3.02 -19.15 -13.12
C GLY A 395 -2.08 -18.54 -14.15
N GLY A 396 -2.61 -17.98 -15.25
CA GLY A 396 -1.80 -17.24 -16.22
C GLY A 396 -1.11 -16.01 -15.63
N ALA A 397 -1.78 -15.28 -14.73
CA ALA A 397 -1.20 -14.12 -14.06
C ALA A 397 -0.09 -14.50 -13.07
N MET A 398 -0.26 -15.61 -12.33
CA MET A 398 0.80 -16.19 -11.50
C MET A 398 2.00 -16.63 -12.34
N ALA A 399 1.76 -17.37 -13.44
CA ALA A 399 2.81 -17.83 -14.36
C ALA A 399 3.63 -16.69 -14.95
N ALA A 400 2.97 -15.59 -15.31
CA ALA A 400 3.62 -14.42 -15.90
C ALA A 400 4.36 -13.54 -14.87
N GLY A 401 4.29 -13.86 -13.58
CA GLY A 401 4.91 -13.05 -12.52
C GLY A 401 4.29 -11.66 -12.37
N VAL A 402 3.03 -11.48 -12.78
CA VAL A 402 2.30 -10.20 -12.71
C VAL A 402 1.37 -10.10 -11.50
N VAL A 403 1.56 -10.99 -10.52
CA VAL A 403 0.90 -10.98 -9.21
C VAL A 403 1.99 -10.88 -8.15
N GLN A 404 1.95 -9.79 -7.38
CA GLN A 404 2.87 -9.53 -6.28
C GLN A 404 2.22 -9.78 -4.93
N ARG A 405 0.89 -9.67 -4.83
CA ARG A 405 0.14 -9.90 -3.59
C ARG A 405 -1.05 -10.82 -3.81
N VAL A 406 -1.31 -11.69 -2.85
CA VAL A 406 -2.52 -12.52 -2.79
C VAL A 406 -3.42 -12.06 -1.65
N VAL A 407 -4.73 -11.99 -1.93
CA VAL A 407 -5.80 -11.71 -0.98
C VAL A 407 -6.86 -12.79 -1.11
N ALA A 408 -6.78 -13.79 -0.23
CA ALA A 408 -7.67 -14.94 -0.24
C ALA A 408 -8.74 -14.81 0.84
N PHE A 409 -10.01 -14.93 0.46
CA PHE A 409 -11.11 -15.09 1.40
C PHE A 409 -11.52 -16.57 1.46
N VAL A 410 -11.51 -17.16 2.65
CA VAL A 410 -11.87 -18.56 2.90
C VAL A 410 -13.15 -18.59 3.71
N ALA A 411 -14.23 -19.03 3.06
CA ALA A 411 -15.54 -19.17 3.70
C ALA A 411 -15.62 -20.54 4.42
N PRO A 412 -16.33 -20.63 5.58
CA PRO A 412 -16.51 -21.87 6.33
C PRO A 412 -17.59 -22.75 5.66
N LYS A 413 -17.35 -23.13 4.40
CA LYS A 413 -18.23 -23.94 3.54
C LYS A 413 -17.40 -25.07 2.92
N VAL A 414 -18.06 -26.18 2.61
CA VAL A 414 -17.44 -27.32 1.90
C VAL A 414 -18.33 -27.65 0.70
N VAL A 415 -17.72 -27.77 -0.48
CA VAL A 415 -18.44 -28.06 -1.74
C VAL A 415 -18.13 -29.46 -2.26
N GLY A 416 -16.93 -29.99 -2.00
CA GLY A 416 -16.42 -31.20 -2.62
C GLY A 416 -16.05 -30.97 -4.09
N GLY A 417 -16.05 -32.04 -4.91
CA GLY A 417 -15.85 -31.94 -6.36
C GLY A 417 -14.48 -31.35 -6.76
N GLY A 418 -14.19 -31.13 -8.05
CA GLY A 418 -12.80 -30.93 -8.53
C GLY A 418 -12.57 -29.93 -9.66
N VAL A 419 -13.57 -29.17 -10.12
CA VAL A 419 -13.46 -28.44 -11.39
C VAL A 419 -13.06 -26.96 -11.22
N TYR A 420 -13.50 -26.29 -10.16
CA TYR A 420 -13.36 -24.83 -10.03
C TYR A 420 -12.45 -24.43 -8.86
N GLY A 421 -11.14 -24.37 -9.11
CA GLY A 421 -10.15 -23.81 -8.19
C GLY A 421 -9.92 -22.29 -8.37
N PRO A 422 -9.46 -21.58 -7.33
CA PRO A 422 -9.19 -20.14 -7.40
C PRO A 422 -7.99 -19.77 -8.28
N VAL A 423 -7.01 -20.67 -8.39
CA VAL A 423 -5.82 -20.52 -9.23
C VAL A 423 -5.70 -21.78 -10.07
N GLY A 424 -5.74 -21.62 -11.39
CA GLY A 424 -5.56 -22.70 -12.35
C GLY A 424 -4.09 -23.11 -12.47
N PRO A 425 -3.79 -24.17 -13.23
CA PRO A 425 -2.42 -24.66 -13.41
C PRO A 425 -1.48 -23.56 -13.94
N PHE A 426 -0.27 -23.49 -13.38
CA PHE A 426 0.76 -22.53 -13.79
C PHE A 426 2.18 -23.11 -13.80
N GLY A 427 2.30 -24.44 -13.93
CA GLY A 427 3.60 -25.12 -14.10
C GLY A 427 4.32 -25.51 -12.81
N VAL A 428 3.59 -25.76 -11.71
CA VAL A 428 4.15 -26.30 -10.46
C VAL A 428 3.88 -27.80 -10.39
N ASP A 429 4.89 -28.60 -10.72
CA ASP A 429 4.78 -30.06 -10.75
C ASP A 429 5.25 -30.73 -9.44
N ALA A 430 6.04 -30.02 -8.63
CA ALA A 430 6.58 -30.50 -7.36
C ALA A 430 6.48 -29.41 -6.28
N MET A 431 6.38 -29.81 -5.01
CA MET A 431 6.12 -28.85 -3.92
C MET A 431 7.25 -27.85 -3.69
N GLY A 432 8.49 -28.20 -4.04
CA GLY A 432 9.60 -27.25 -4.06
C GLY A 432 9.47 -26.13 -5.09
N GLY A 433 8.60 -26.28 -6.10
CA GLY A 433 8.26 -25.24 -7.08
C GLY A 433 7.08 -24.36 -6.67
N ALA A 434 6.44 -24.61 -5.52
CA ALA A 434 5.35 -23.77 -5.06
C ALA A 434 5.87 -22.40 -4.63
N LEU A 435 5.11 -21.35 -4.96
CA LEU A 435 5.45 -19.98 -4.57
C LEU A 435 5.05 -19.74 -3.11
N PRO A 436 6.01 -19.51 -2.20
CA PRO A 436 5.68 -19.20 -0.81
C PRO A 436 5.07 -17.79 -0.72
N LEU A 437 4.11 -17.62 0.18
CA LEU A 437 3.68 -16.28 0.59
C LEU A 437 4.56 -15.79 1.75
N GLN A 438 5.01 -14.55 1.66
CA GLN A 438 5.77 -13.83 2.67
C GLN A 438 4.87 -12.82 3.37
N ASP A 439 5.28 -12.36 4.56
CA ASP A 439 4.57 -11.37 5.37
C ASP A 439 3.08 -11.69 5.56
N VAL A 440 2.79 -12.97 5.82
CA VAL A 440 1.44 -13.49 5.84
C VAL A 440 0.66 -12.93 7.03
N ARG A 441 -0.48 -12.29 6.74
CA ARG A 441 -1.44 -11.81 7.73
C ARG A 441 -2.75 -12.60 7.60
N VAL A 442 -3.33 -12.96 8.73
CA VAL A 442 -4.61 -13.69 8.80
C VAL A 442 -5.58 -12.93 9.69
N GLU A 443 -6.75 -12.58 9.16
CA GLU A 443 -7.81 -11.89 9.91
C GLU A 443 -9.15 -12.62 9.74
N ARG A 444 -9.97 -12.67 10.80
CA ARG A 444 -11.36 -13.10 10.70
C ARG A 444 -12.25 -11.93 10.24
N ILE A 445 -12.97 -12.12 9.14
CA ILE A 445 -13.87 -11.12 8.55
C ILE A 445 -15.31 -11.63 8.58
N GLY A 446 -16.02 -11.31 9.65
CA GLY A 446 -17.33 -11.92 9.92
C GLY A 446 -17.15 -13.42 10.14
N ASP A 447 -17.74 -14.23 9.27
CA ASP A 447 -17.62 -15.69 9.31
C ASP A 447 -16.48 -16.24 8.44
N ASP A 448 -15.92 -15.42 7.54
CA ASP A 448 -14.82 -15.83 6.66
C ASP A 448 -13.46 -15.57 7.32
N ILE A 449 -12.42 -16.21 6.79
CA ILE A 449 -11.02 -15.90 7.07
C ILE A 449 -10.44 -15.18 5.86
N MET A 450 -9.70 -14.09 6.09
CA MET A 450 -8.91 -13.40 5.07
C MET A 450 -7.43 -13.72 5.30
N VAL A 451 -6.76 -14.21 4.26
CA VAL A 451 -5.32 -14.43 4.23
C VAL A 451 -4.72 -13.46 3.21
N VAL A 452 -3.73 -12.69 3.64
CA VAL A 452 -2.99 -11.74 2.80
C VAL A 452 -1.52 -12.10 2.86
N GLY A 453 -0.82 -12.05 1.74
CA GLY A 453 0.62 -12.22 1.70
C GLY A 453 1.23 -11.76 0.39
N GLU A 454 2.51 -11.42 0.44
CA GLU A 454 3.33 -11.09 -0.72
C GLU A 454 3.81 -12.38 -1.38
N VAL A 455 3.77 -12.45 -2.71
CA VAL A 455 4.31 -13.60 -3.46
C VAL A 455 5.83 -13.51 -3.39
N GLY A 456 6.47 -14.46 -2.71
CA GLY A 456 7.92 -14.49 -2.59
C GLY A 456 8.57 -14.56 -3.97
N ALA A 457 9.56 -13.72 -4.21
CA ALA A 457 10.39 -13.84 -5.41
C ALA A 457 11.06 -15.21 -5.38
N THR A 458 10.81 -16.04 -6.40
CA THR A 458 11.75 -17.11 -6.72
C THR A 458 13.06 -16.43 -7.10
N GLU A 459 14.12 -16.59 -6.30
CA GLU A 459 15.46 -16.24 -6.79
C GLU A 459 15.67 -16.99 -8.11
N PRO A 460 15.88 -16.31 -9.24
CA PRO A 460 16.21 -17.00 -10.47
C PRO A 460 17.60 -17.63 -10.29
N GLY A 461 17.65 -18.94 -10.03
CA GLY A 461 18.91 -19.71 -10.03
C GLY A 461 19.19 -20.61 -8.83
N LYS A 462 18.41 -20.58 -7.74
CA LYS A 462 18.53 -21.61 -6.70
C LYS A 462 17.58 -22.77 -7.00
N GLY A 463 18.07 -23.71 -7.81
CA GLY A 463 17.48 -25.05 -7.85
C GLY A 463 17.52 -25.69 -6.46
N PRO A 464 16.68 -26.71 -6.20
CA PRO A 464 16.66 -27.38 -4.91
C PRO A 464 18.07 -27.89 -4.60
N SER A 465 18.68 -27.36 -3.54
CA SER A 465 19.82 -28.02 -2.91
C SER A 465 19.31 -29.34 -2.36
N GLY A 466 19.68 -30.43 -3.04
CA GLY A 466 19.32 -31.80 -2.69
C GLY A 466 19.96 -32.29 -1.40
#